data_AF-A0A933UY59-F1
#
_entry.id   AF-A0A933UY59-F1
#
_cell.length_a   1.000
_cell.length_b   1.000
_cell.length_c   1.000
_cell.angle_alpha   90.00
_cell.angle_beta   90.00
_cell.angle_gamma   90.00
#
_symmetry.space_group_name_H-M   'P 1'
#
loop_
_entity.id
_entity.type
_entity.pdbx_description
1 polymer ?
#
loop_
_entity_poly.entity_id
_entity_poly.type
_entity_poly.pdbx_seq_one_letter_code
_entity_poly.pdbx_strand_id
1 'polypeptide(L)' 'MDLIPERLGGVPFEGVSVDLSASGARIVTPLPLIAGETVDMSVCFDRTDNQKVRFRNARVVWVKEECDIYIAGVQLRTK' A
#
# COMPACT_ATOMS: atom_id res chain seq x y z
N MET A 1 -6.70 -26.56 -8.18
CA MET A 1 -6.67 -26.04 -6.79
C MET A 1 -5.98 -24.70 -6.88
N ASP A 2 -6.76 -23.64 -7.10
CA ASP A 2 -6.22 -22.28 -7.19
C ASP A 2 -5.89 -21.81 -5.78
N LEU A 3 -4.60 -21.71 -5.49
CA LEU A 3 -4.09 -21.08 -4.28
C LEU A 3 -4.39 -19.58 -4.40
N ILE A 4 -5.54 -19.14 -3.88
CA ILE A 4 -5.75 -17.74 -3.57
C ILE A 4 -4.70 -17.41 -2.49
N PRO A 5 -3.68 -16.58 -2.77
CA PRO A 5 -2.67 -16.26 -1.77
C PRO A 5 -3.39 -15.68 -0.55
N GLU A 6 -3.05 -16.23 0.63
CA GLU A 6 -3.73 -15.94 1.89
C GLU A 6 -3.88 -14.42 2.07
N ARG A 7 -5.14 -13.96 2.02
CA ARG A 7 -5.50 -12.56 2.19
C ARG A 7 -5.04 -12.10 3.58
N LEU A 8 -4.00 -11.28 3.59
CA LEU A 8 -3.50 -10.59 4.78
C LEU A 8 -4.44 -9.43 5.15
N GLY A 9 -5.69 -9.73 5.49
CA GLY A 9 -6.63 -8.74 5.99
C GLY A 9 -6.07 -8.06 7.25
N GLY A 10 -5.61 -6.81 7.11
CA GLY A 10 -5.16 -5.98 8.21
C GLY A 10 -3.70 -6.18 8.66
N VAL A 11 -2.86 -6.88 7.90
CA VAL A 11 -1.43 -7.01 8.24
C VAL A 11 -0.68 -5.79 7.74
N PRO A 12 0.02 -5.04 8.62
CA PRO A 12 0.83 -3.91 8.19
C PRO A 12 1.99 -4.43 7.33
N PHE A 13 2.21 -3.79 6.18
CA PHE A 13 3.30 -4.14 5.27
C PHE A 13 4.15 -2.91 4.91
N GLU A 14 5.40 -3.18 4.53
CA GLU A 14 6.33 -2.16 4.05
C GLU A 14 6.33 -2.16 2.52
N GLY A 15 5.65 -1.17 1.94
CA GLY A 15 5.72 -0.88 0.50
C GLY A 15 6.69 0.27 0.24
N VAL A 16 7.30 0.29 -0.95
CA VAL A 16 8.05 1.47 -1.41
C VAL A 16 7.03 2.45 -1.96
N SER A 17 6.91 3.64 -1.34
CA SER A 17 6.12 4.73 -1.92
C SER A 17 6.89 5.30 -3.11
N VAL A 18 6.29 5.26 -4.29
CA VAL A 18 6.91 5.77 -5.50
C VAL A 18 6.50 7.23 -5.75
N ASP A 19 5.27 7.59 -5.40
CA ASP A 19 4.75 8.96 -5.49
C ASP A 19 3.77 9.22 -4.35
N LEU A 20 3.94 10.33 -3.61
CA LEU A 20 3.03 10.76 -2.55
C LEU A 20 2.47 12.14 -2.87
N SER A 21 1.15 12.29 -2.78
CA SER A 21 0.46 13.57 -2.85
C SER A 21 -0.45 13.75 -1.63
N ALA A 22 -1.03 14.95 -1.49
CA ALA A 22 -1.99 15.22 -0.42
C ALA A 22 -3.26 14.33 -0.49
N SER A 23 -3.59 13.79 -1.66
CA SER A 23 -4.82 13.01 -1.89
C SER A 23 -4.59 11.50 -1.99
N GLY A 24 -3.35 11.06 -2.16
CA GLY A 24 -3.06 9.65 -2.42
C GLY A 24 -1.58 9.31 -2.47
N ALA A 25 -1.30 8.02 -2.60
CA ALA A 25 0.04 7.51 -2.88
C ALA A 25 -0.02 6.44 -3.97
N ARG A 26 1.07 6.30 -4.73
CA ARG A 26 1.36 5.10 -5.50
C ARG A 26 2.33 4.24 -4.71
N ILE A 27 1.96 2.99 -4.47
CA ILE A 27 2.77 2.03 -3.73
C ILE A 27 3.13 0.84 -4.62
N VAL A 28 4.30 0.28 -4.34
CA VAL A 28 4.73 -1.02 -4.90
C VAL A 28 4.93 -1.97 -3.73
N THR A 29 4.33 -3.15 -3.81
CA THR A 29 4.39 -4.17 -2.78
C THR A 29 4.38 -5.57 -3.40
N PRO A 30 5.10 -6.55 -2.82
CA PRO A 30 4.96 -7.95 -3.22
C PRO A 30 3.65 -8.57 -2.70
N LEU A 31 2.91 -7.86 -1.84
CA LEU A 31 1.67 -8.38 -1.28
C LEU A 31 0.48 -8.15 -2.21
N PRO A 32 -0.40 -9.16 -2.38
CA PRO A 32 -1.60 -9.01 -3.17
C PRO A 32 -2.53 -7.96 -2.56
N LEU A 33 -2.90 -6.98 -3.38
CA LEU A 33 -3.86 -5.93 -3.03
C LEU A 33 -5.11 -6.03 -3.90
N ILE A 34 -6.23 -5.55 -3.38
CA ILE A 34 -7.54 -5.58 -4.02
C ILE A 34 -8.13 -4.17 -4.05
N ALA A 35 -8.56 -3.75 -5.23
CA ALA A 35 -9.26 -2.49 -5.38
C ALA A 35 -10.53 -2.44 -4.51
N GLY A 36 -10.67 -1.35 -3.76
CA GLY A 36 -11.77 -1.12 -2.83
C GLY A 36 -11.46 -1.50 -1.38
N GLU A 37 -10.42 -2.28 -1.11
CA GLU A 37 -10.04 -2.63 0.25
C GLU A 37 -9.40 -1.44 1.00
N THR A 38 -9.36 -1.56 2.32
CA THR A 38 -8.76 -0.57 3.20
C THR A 38 -7.50 -1.15 3.83
N VAL A 39 -6.40 -0.42 3.74
CA VAL A 39 -5.09 -0.84 4.25
C VAL A 39 -4.51 0.21 5.20
N ASP A 40 -3.74 -0.27 6.17
CA ASP A 40 -2.87 0.56 6.99
C ASP A 40 -1.45 0.45 6.45
N MET A 41 -0.83 1.59 6.17
CA MET A 41 0.49 1.65 5.54
C MET A 41 1.42 2.62 6.26
N SER A 42 2.72 2.37 6.18
CA SER A 42 3.76 3.28 6.69
C SER A 42 4.67 3.68 5.55
N VAL A 43 4.88 4.98 5.36
CA VAL A 43 5.79 5.54 4.35
C VAL A 43 7.02 6.10 5.04
N CYS A 44 8.20 5.68 4.59
CA CYS A 44 9.48 6.20 5.07
C CYS A 44 10.01 7.22 4.05
N PHE A 45 10.18 8.49 4.48
CA PHE A 45 10.66 9.56 3.61
C PHE A 45 12.18 9.65 3.55
N ASP A 46 12.84 9.28 4.64
CA ASP A 46 14.29 9.31 4.75
C ASP A 46 14.77 8.01 5.40
N ARG A 47 15.69 7.32 4.72
CA ARG A 47 16.29 6.08 5.20
C ARG A 47 17.20 6.29 6.41
N THR A 48 17.60 7.52 6.70
CA THR A 48 18.56 7.83 7.76
C THR A 48 17.93 8.04 9.12
N ASP A 49 16.64 8.42 9.19
CA ASP A 49 16.10 9.04 10.40
C ASP A 49 14.83 8.38 10.96
N ASN A 50 14.47 7.17 10.46
CA ASN A 50 13.29 6.41 10.90
C ASN A 50 11.96 7.18 10.88
N GLN A 51 11.88 8.29 10.13
CA GLN A 51 10.68 9.10 9.98
C GLN A 51 9.66 8.36 9.10
N LYS A 52 8.91 7.46 9.75
CA LYS A 52 7.79 6.73 9.17
C LYS A 52 6.50 7.48 9.44
N VAL A 53 5.83 7.95 8.39
CA VAL A 53 4.46 8.45 8.49
C VAL A 53 3.50 7.29 8.31
N ARG A 54 2.65 7.08 9.30
CA ARG A 54 1.60 6.05 9.24
C ARG A 54 0.32 6.63 8.68
N PHE A 55 -0.14 6.07 7.57
CA PHE A 55 -1.46 6.35 7.02
C PHE A 55 -2.39 5.21 7.41
N ARG A 56 -3.43 5.54 8.19
CA ARG A 56 -4.48 4.59 8.57
C ARG A 56 -5.67 4.73 7.65
N ASN A 57 -6.33 3.62 7.38
CA ASN A 57 -7.53 3.56 6.54
C ASN A 57 -7.32 4.13 5.13
N ALA A 58 -6.17 3.88 4.51
CA ALA A 58 -5.93 4.22 3.12
C ALA A 58 -6.75 3.27 2.24
N ARG A 59 -7.48 3.81 1.26
CA ARG A 59 -8.34 2.98 0.38
C ARG A 59 -7.60 2.65 -0.91
N VAL A 60 -7.48 1.38 -1.25
CA VAL A 60 -6.94 0.97 -2.56
C VAL A 60 -7.96 1.33 -3.65
N VAL A 61 -7.55 2.13 -4.63
CA VAL A 61 -8.42 2.62 -5.71
C VAL A 61 -8.25 1.80 -6.97
N TRP A 62 -7.01 1.38 -7.27
CA TRP A 62 -6.66 0.53 -8.40
C TRP A 62 -5.45 -0.32 -8.05
N VAL A 63 -5.31 -1.46 -8.73
CA VAL A 63 -4.18 -2.37 -8.60
C VAL A 63 -3.76 -2.86 -9.98
N LYS A 64 -2.46 -2.95 -10.21
CA LYS A 64 -1.83 -3.56 -11.38
C LYS A 64 -0.82 -4.59 -10.90
N GLU A 65 -0.93 -5.81 -11.39
CA GLU A 65 0.04 -6.88 -11.15
C GLU A 65 1.07 -6.90 -12.30
N GLU A 66 2.35 -6.92 -11.96
CA GLU A 66 3.46 -7.07 -12.90
C GLU A 66 4.49 -8.03 -12.29
N CYS A 67 4.81 -9.15 -12.92
CA CYS A 67 5.92 -10.03 -12.50
C CYS A 67 6.01 -10.27 -10.97
N ASP A 68 4.91 -10.72 -10.34
CA ASP A 68 4.79 -11.00 -8.90
C ASP A 68 4.90 -9.78 -7.96
N ILE A 69 4.84 -8.55 -8.50
CA ILE A 69 4.68 -7.31 -7.72
C ILE A 69 3.34 -6.63 -8.01
N TYR A 70 2.78 -6.01 -6.99
CA TYR A 70 1.55 -5.24 -7.05
C TYR A 70 1.87 -3.76 -6.97
N ILE A 71 1.48 -3.04 -8.01
CA ILE A 71 1.48 -1.58 -8.06
C ILE A 71 0.07 -1.13 -7.76
N ALA A 72 -0.13 -0.33 -6.71
CA ALA A 72 -1.45 0.14 -6.32
C ALA A 72 -1.49 1.65 -6.13
N GLY A 73 -2.62 2.23 -6.52
CA GLY A 73 -2.98 3.58 -6.12
C GLY A 73 -3.83 3.54 -4.87
N VAL A 74 -3.40 4.25 -3.83
CA VAL A 74 -4.13 4.37 -2.57
C VAL A 74 -4.60 5.81 -2.36
N GLN A 75 -5.85 5.98 -1.98
CA GLN A 75 -6.40 7.25 -1.54
C GLN A 75 -6.14 7.41 -0.04
N LEU A 76 -5.46 8.50 0.31
CA LEU A 76 -5.17 8.82 1.71
C LEU A 76 -6.36 9.60 2.29
N ARG A 77 -6.73 9.26 3.52
CA ARG A 77 -7.70 10.03 4.29
C ARG A 77 -6.96 10.80 5.38
N THR A 78 -6.73 12.08 5.15
CA THR A 78 -6.34 13.01 6.21
C THR A 78 -7.59 13.32 7.02
N LYS A 79 -7.61 12.93 8.30
CA LYS A 79 -8.61 13.43 9.25
C LYS A 79 -8.38 14.91 9.52
#